data_AF-A0A1G1T6M4-F1
#
_entry.id   AF-A0A1G1T6M4-F1
#
_cell.length_a   1.000
_cell.length_b   1.000
_cell.length_c   1.000
_cell.angle_alpha   90.00
_cell.angle_beta   90.00
_cell.angle_gamma   90.00
#
_symmetry.space_group_name_H-M   'P 1'
#
loop_
_entity.id
_entity.type
_entity.pdbx_description
1 polymer ?
#
loop_
_entity_poly.entity_id
_entity_poly.type
_entity_poly.pdbx_seq_one_letter_code
_entity_poly.pdbx_strand_id
1 'polypeptide(L)'
;MLRHQQGHAQFYRTTLLTAGLTPPTAPRFDFSGRRNNAGNPELFPNVLNDYNAFLQLAQQLEDASASIYLNQVAAFATDRQLRDVVLRTQIVEARHASHVRTLRRTATASVAVKSWPSNADVVPSPTVVVPSPAGGITPPVSIYSFEANEVQLVSATMAVPFLAVLTGATAVQFVALSEAFDEPLPTAQANALLSIFG
;
A
#
# COMPACT_ATOMS: atom_id res chain seq x y z
N MET A 1 -15.17 -5.46 3.55
CA MET A 1 -14.11 -4.45 3.72
C MET A 1 -14.29 -3.68 5.03
N LEU A 2 -15.29 -2.79 5.20
CA LEU A 2 -15.45 -2.01 6.44
C LEU A 2 -15.40 -2.82 7.75
N ARG A 3 -16.11 -3.96 7.81
CA ARG A 3 -16.07 -4.87 8.97
C ARG A 3 -14.67 -5.41 9.25
N HIS A 4 -13.89 -5.70 8.21
CA HIS A 4 -12.51 -6.16 8.37
C HIS A 4 -11.61 -5.04 8.90
N GLN A 5 -11.73 -3.83 8.34
CA GLN A 5 -10.96 -2.66 8.82
C GLN A 5 -11.25 -2.35 10.29
N GLN A 6 -12.51 -2.41 10.71
CA GLN A 6 -12.91 -2.28 12.12
C GLN A 6 -12.32 -3.41 12.98
N GLY A 7 -12.34 -4.65 12.48
CA GLY A 7 -11.74 -5.80 13.14
C GLY A 7 -10.23 -5.65 13.34
N HIS A 8 -9.49 -5.19 12.34
CA HIS A 8 -8.05 -4.92 12.42
C HIS A 8 -7.76 -3.86 13.49
N ALA A 9 -8.46 -2.71 13.42
CA ALA A 9 -8.30 -1.64 14.41
C ALA A 9 -8.61 -2.12 15.83
N GLN A 10 -9.71 -2.87 16.02
CA GLN A 10 -10.08 -3.42 17.32
C GLN A 10 -9.03 -4.42 17.84
N PHE A 11 -8.52 -5.29 16.98
CA PHE A 11 -7.46 -6.23 17.33
C PHE A 11 -6.23 -5.48 17.86
N TYR A 12 -5.68 -4.52 17.12
CA TYR A 12 -4.48 -3.78 17.55
C TYR A 12 -4.71 -2.99 18.84
N ARG A 13 -5.87 -2.35 18.99
CA ARG A 13 -6.22 -1.65 20.23
C ARG A 13 -6.27 -2.61 21.42
N THR A 14 -6.85 -3.79 21.25
CA THR A 14 -6.96 -4.80 22.30
C THR A 14 -5.58 -5.35 22.66
N THR A 15 -4.74 -5.63 21.67
CA THR A 15 -3.36 -6.09 21.86
C THR A 15 -2.53 -5.09 22.64
N LEU A 16 -2.63 -3.79 22.32
CA LEU A 16 -1.94 -2.72 23.07
C LEU A 16 -2.43 -2.66 24.54
N LEU A 17 -3.74 -2.72 24.77
CA LEU A 17 -4.29 -2.70 26.13
C LEU A 17 -3.84 -3.91 26.96
N THR A 18 -3.86 -5.12 26.38
CA THR A 18 -3.41 -6.35 27.04
C THR A 18 -1.91 -6.30 27.36
N ALA A 19 -1.11 -5.59 26.54
CA ALA A 19 0.30 -5.35 26.80
C ALA A 19 0.58 -4.24 27.83
N GLY A 20 -0.46 -3.63 28.42
CA GLY A 20 -0.32 -2.51 29.37
C GLY A 20 0.05 -1.18 28.70
N LEU A 21 -0.09 -1.08 27.38
CA LEU A 21 0.17 0.13 26.60
C LEU A 21 -1.12 0.92 26.40
N THR A 22 -0.99 2.23 26.17
CA THR A 22 -2.13 3.10 25.83
C THR A 22 -2.31 3.14 24.32
N PRO A 23 -3.44 2.66 23.76
CA PRO A 23 -3.71 2.79 22.33
C PRO A 23 -3.83 4.26 21.94
N PRO A 24 -3.33 4.66 20.75
CA PRO A 24 -3.49 6.03 20.28
C PRO A 24 -4.98 6.38 20.12
N THR A 25 -5.29 7.67 20.25
CA THR A 25 -6.63 8.18 19.95
C THR A 25 -6.96 7.90 18.50
N ALA A 26 -8.20 7.48 18.21
CA ALA A 26 -8.63 7.27 16.85
C ALA A 26 -8.55 8.61 16.06
N PRO A 27 -7.77 8.67 14.97
CA PRO A 27 -7.66 9.88 14.17
C PRO A 27 -8.98 10.18 13.44
N ARG A 28 -9.23 11.45 13.15
CA ARG A 28 -10.32 11.89 12.28
C ARG A 28 -9.77 12.04 10.86
N PHE A 29 -10.02 11.07 10.01
CA PHE A 29 -9.55 11.11 8.63
C PHE A 29 -10.42 12.00 7.75
N ASP A 30 -9.78 12.91 7.03
CA ASP A 30 -10.36 13.71 5.96
C ASP A 30 -9.86 13.20 4.60
N PHE A 31 -10.66 12.33 3.98
CA PHE A 31 -10.33 11.70 2.70
C PHE A 31 -10.27 12.68 1.52
N SER A 32 -10.72 13.93 1.66
CA SER A 32 -10.50 14.97 0.64
C SER A 32 -9.04 15.41 0.54
N GLY A 33 -8.22 15.08 1.54
CA GLY A 33 -6.82 15.51 1.67
C GLY A 33 -6.66 16.94 2.20
N ARG A 34 -7.75 17.58 2.66
CA ARG A 34 -7.72 18.93 3.24
C ARG A 34 -7.27 18.95 4.70
N ARG A 35 -6.98 17.80 5.32
CA ARG A 35 -6.52 17.70 6.72
C ARG A 35 -7.47 18.38 7.71
N ASN A 36 -8.77 18.20 7.51
CA ASN A 36 -9.84 18.79 8.31
C ASN A 36 -9.81 20.35 8.32
N ASN A 37 -9.17 20.99 7.33
CA ASN A 37 -9.08 22.44 7.22
C ASN A 37 -9.55 22.91 5.84
N ALA A 38 -10.70 23.60 5.80
CA ALA A 38 -11.30 24.07 4.55
C ALA A 38 -10.42 25.03 3.74
N GLY A 39 -9.43 25.69 4.35
CA GLY A 39 -8.47 26.57 3.68
C GLY A 39 -7.34 25.83 2.96
N ASN A 40 -7.16 24.52 3.21
CA ASN A 40 -6.18 23.70 2.51
C ASN A 40 -6.68 23.34 1.10
N PRO A 41 -5.77 23.11 0.14
CA PRO A 41 -6.14 22.59 -1.16
C PRO A 41 -6.77 21.20 -1.04
N GLU A 42 -7.77 20.94 -1.87
CA GLU A 42 -8.38 19.62 -2.00
C GLU A 42 -7.51 18.74 -2.89
N LEU A 43 -6.97 17.67 -2.33
CA LEU A 43 -6.07 16.77 -3.05
C LEU A 43 -6.83 15.66 -3.76
N PHE A 44 -7.96 15.22 -3.20
CA PHE A 44 -8.81 14.16 -3.75
C PHE A 44 -10.26 14.65 -3.83
N PRO A 45 -10.63 15.38 -4.89
CA PRO A 45 -11.95 15.95 -5.02
C PRO A 45 -13.02 14.87 -5.25
N ASN A 46 -14.21 15.11 -4.71
CA ASN A 46 -15.41 14.29 -4.93
C ASN A 46 -15.32 12.82 -4.47
N VAL A 47 -14.29 12.40 -3.73
CA VAL A 47 -14.11 10.98 -3.33
C VAL A 47 -15.25 10.38 -2.53
N LEU A 48 -16.10 11.19 -1.90
CA LEU A 48 -17.28 10.72 -1.17
C LEU A 48 -18.58 10.80 -1.98
N ASN A 49 -18.57 11.47 -3.14
CA ASN A 49 -19.76 11.74 -3.96
C ASN A 49 -19.69 11.13 -5.36
N ASP A 50 -18.50 10.73 -5.82
CA ASP A 50 -18.27 10.07 -7.10
C ASP A 50 -17.66 8.69 -6.88
N TYR A 51 -18.33 7.66 -7.41
CA TYR A 51 -17.92 6.27 -7.19
C TYR A 51 -16.57 5.94 -7.84
N ASN A 52 -16.23 6.56 -8.97
CA ASN A 52 -14.94 6.33 -9.61
C ASN A 52 -13.81 7.00 -8.81
N ALA A 53 -14.00 8.24 -8.35
CA ALA A 53 -13.08 8.92 -7.45
C ALA A 53 -12.88 8.13 -6.14
N PHE A 54 -13.97 7.59 -5.58
CA PHE A 54 -13.92 6.69 -4.42
C PHE A 54 -13.03 5.47 -4.69
N LEU A 55 -13.29 4.73 -5.78
CA LEU A 55 -12.51 3.52 -6.10
C LEU A 55 -11.03 3.84 -6.41
N GLN A 56 -10.75 4.99 -6.99
CA GLN A 56 -9.38 5.43 -7.27
C GLN A 56 -8.60 5.69 -5.98
N LEU A 57 -9.18 6.39 -5.01
CA LEU A 57 -8.53 6.58 -3.71
C LEU A 57 -8.47 5.27 -2.91
N ALA A 58 -9.56 4.49 -2.90
CA ALA A 58 -9.61 3.21 -2.19
C ALA A 58 -8.53 2.24 -2.67
N GLN A 59 -8.27 2.15 -3.97
CA GLN A 59 -7.19 1.30 -4.49
C GLN A 59 -5.84 1.70 -3.88
N GLN A 60 -5.52 3.00 -3.91
CA GLN A 60 -4.24 3.51 -3.41
C GLN A 60 -4.06 3.26 -1.91
N LEU A 61 -5.13 3.41 -1.12
CA LEU A 61 -5.08 3.19 0.33
C LEU A 61 -4.97 1.71 0.69
N GLU A 62 -5.71 0.84 0.02
CA GLU A 62 -5.65 -0.61 0.28
C GLU A 62 -4.30 -1.20 -0.18
N ASP A 63 -3.76 -0.72 -1.30
CA ASP A 63 -2.39 -1.05 -1.75
C ASP A 63 -1.35 -0.62 -0.75
N ALA A 64 -1.36 0.66 -0.37
CA ALA A 64 -0.43 1.17 0.61
C ALA A 64 -0.56 0.42 1.95
N SER A 65 -1.78 0.04 2.36
CA SER A 65 -1.99 -0.73 3.60
C SER A 65 -1.31 -2.09 3.55
N ALA A 66 -1.41 -2.82 2.42
CA ALA A 66 -0.71 -4.09 2.24
C ALA A 66 0.82 -3.90 2.34
N SER A 67 1.38 -2.92 1.62
CA SER A 67 2.82 -2.62 1.64
C SER A 67 3.30 -2.12 3.02
N ILE A 68 2.47 -1.38 3.76
CA ILE A 68 2.77 -0.94 5.14
C ILE A 68 2.81 -2.14 6.09
N TYR A 69 1.81 -3.03 6.05
CA TYR A 69 1.83 -4.22 6.90
C TYR A 69 3.00 -5.15 6.56
N LEU A 70 3.35 -5.27 5.27
CA LEU A 70 4.54 -6.00 4.85
C LEU A 70 5.81 -5.43 5.48
N ASN A 71 5.97 -4.10 5.50
CA ASN A 71 7.08 -3.44 6.19
C ASN A 71 7.13 -3.78 7.69
N GLN A 72 5.97 -3.94 8.36
CA GLN A 72 5.91 -4.29 9.78
C GLN A 72 6.29 -5.76 10.06
N VAL A 73 6.21 -6.67 9.08
CA VAL A 73 6.60 -8.09 9.26
C VAL A 73 8.05 -8.19 9.75
N ALA A 74 8.95 -7.36 9.20
CA ALA A 74 10.35 -7.32 9.59
C ALA A 74 10.55 -6.84 11.03
N ALA A 75 9.72 -5.90 11.50
CA ALA A 75 9.77 -5.39 12.87
C ALA A 75 9.41 -6.47 13.91
N PHE A 76 8.60 -7.47 13.53
CA PHE A 76 8.19 -8.58 14.38
C PHE A 76 8.93 -9.90 14.06
N ALA A 77 10.14 -9.84 13.53
CA ALA A 77 10.92 -11.03 13.16
C ALA A 77 11.16 -12.01 14.32
N THR A 78 11.19 -11.53 15.57
CA THR A 78 11.39 -12.35 16.78
C THR A 78 10.09 -12.74 17.48
N ASP A 79 8.98 -12.05 17.21
CA ASP A 79 7.66 -12.36 17.78
C ASP A 79 6.80 -13.10 16.75
N ARG A 80 6.77 -14.44 16.86
CA ARG A 80 5.99 -15.28 15.92
C ARG A 80 4.51 -14.93 15.95
N GLN A 81 3.93 -14.64 17.12
CA GLN A 81 2.49 -14.41 17.24
C GLN A 81 2.11 -13.09 16.55
N LEU A 82 2.83 -12.00 16.85
CA LEU A 82 2.59 -10.72 16.20
C LEU A 82 2.90 -10.76 14.70
N ARG A 83 3.97 -11.45 14.30
CA ARG A 83 4.30 -11.63 12.88
C ARG A 83 3.20 -12.35 12.12
N ASP A 84 2.67 -13.45 12.66
CA ASP A 84 1.60 -14.21 12.02
C ASP A 84 0.33 -13.37 11.86
N VAL A 85 0.02 -12.52 12.86
CA VAL A 85 -1.12 -11.61 12.75
C VAL A 85 -0.90 -10.53 11.71
N VAL A 86 0.28 -9.90 11.69
CA VAL A 86 0.62 -8.87 10.69
C VAL A 86 0.60 -9.46 9.27
N LEU A 87 1.15 -10.66 9.07
CA LEU A 87 1.08 -11.36 7.77
C LEU A 87 -0.36 -11.64 7.34
N ARG A 88 -1.21 -12.12 8.25
CA ARG A 88 -2.63 -12.36 7.94
C ARG A 88 -3.35 -11.07 7.59
N THR A 89 -3.03 -9.98 8.29
CA THR A 89 -3.61 -8.66 8.04
C THR A 89 -3.18 -8.15 6.66
N GLN A 90 -1.89 -8.25 6.33
CA GLN A 90 -1.35 -7.90 5.01
C GLN A 90 -2.09 -8.64 3.88
N ILE A 91 -2.29 -9.96 4.01
CA ILE A 91 -3.01 -10.76 3.00
C ILE A 91 -4.47 -10.31 2.87
N VAL A 92 -5.12 -9.89 3.96
CA VAL A 92 -6.49 -9.35 3.90
C VAL A 92 -6.52 -8.03 3.15
N GLU A 93 -5.57 -7.11 3.40
CA GLU A 93 -5.48 -5.85 2.65
C GLU A 93 -5.14 -6.10 1.16
N ALA A 94 -4.26 -7.04 0.85
CA ALA A 94 -3.98 -7.41 -0.54
C ALA A 94 -5.25 -7.95 -1.25
N ARG A 95 -6.09 -8.73 -0.56
CA ARG A 95 -7.39 -9.18 -1.10
C ARG A 95 -8.38 -8.02 -1.27
N HIS A 96 -8.39 -7.07 -0.34
CA HIS A 96 -9.18 -5.86 -0.48
C HIS A 96 -8.76 -5.07 -1.72
N ALA A 97 -7.45 -4.83 -1.89
CA ALA A 97 -6.92 -4.12 -3.03
C ALA A 97 -7.23 -4.84 -4.36
N SER A 98 -7.13 -6.17 -4.40
CA SER A 98 -7.51 -6.98 -5.57
C SER A 98 -9.01 -6.87 -5.90
N HIS A 99 -9.85 -6.84 -4.87
CA HIS A 99 -11.29 -6.64 -5.03
C HIS A 99 -11.60 -5.25 -5.58
N VAL A 100 -10.98 -4.19 -5.05
CA VAL A 100 -11.15 -2.81 -5.57
C VAL A 100 -10.69 -2.71 -7.02
N ARG A 101 -9.55 -3.32 -7.38
CA ARG A 101 -9.10 -3.38 -8.78
C ARG A 101 -10.09 -4.10 -9.69
N THR A 102 -10.72 -5.17 -9.20
CA THR A 102 -11.79 -5.86 -9.93
C THR A 102 -12.98 -4.93 -10.15
N LEU A 103 -13.41 -4.18 -9.13
CA LEU A 103 -14.48 -3.19 -9.26
C LEU A 103 -14.11 -2.08 -10.27
N ARG A 104 -12.86 -1.62 -10.30
CA ARG A 104 -12.38 -0.64 -11.29
C ARG A 104 -12.36 -1.20 -12.71
N ARG A 105 -12.02 -2.48 -12.90
CA ARG A 105 -12.10 -3.14 -14.22
C ARG A 105 -13.54 -3.30 -14.71
N THR A 106 -14.50 -3.54 -13.81
CA THR A 106 -15.90 -3.80 -14.18
C THR A 106 -16.81 -2.57 -14.08
N ALA A 107 -16.29 -1.43 -13.63
CA ALA A 107 -17.01 -0.16 -13.61
C ALA A 107 -17.31 0.34 -15.04
N THR A 108 -18.29 1.25 -15.16
CA THR A 108 -18.63 1.88 -16.45
C THR A 108 -17.44 2.61 -17.07
N ALA A 109 -16.63 3.28 -16.24
CA ALA A 109 -15.33 3.83 -16.64
C ALA A 109 -14.23 2.77 -16.41
N SER A 110 -14.35 1.63 -17.10
CA SER A 110 -13.44 0.50 -16.93
C SER A 110 -11.99 0.90 -17.23
N VAL A 111 -11.07 0.43 -16.39
CA VAL A 111 -9.63 0.67 -16.56
C VAL A 111 -8.88 -0.65 -16.64
N ALA A 112 -7.84 -0.70 -17.48
CA ALA A 112 -6.91 -1.82 -17.51
C ALA A 112 -5.98 -1.75 -16.29
N VAL A 113 -6.33 -2.52 -15.25
CA VAL A 113 -5.49 -2.76 -14.07
C VAL A 113 -5.43 -4.24 -13.78
N LYS A 114 -4.29 -4.75 -13.32
CA LYS A 114 -4.12 -6.16 -12.93
C LYS A 114 -4.83 -6.46 -11.61
N SER A 115 -4.83 -7.71 -11.15
CA SER A 115 -5.42 -8.06 -9.84
C SER A 115 -4.47 -7.81 -8.67
N TRP A 116 -3.23 -7.42 -8.96
CA TRP A 116 -2.12 -7.12 -8.06
C TRP A 116 -1.48 -5.78 -8.48
N PRO A 117 -0.63 -5.16 -7.64
CA PRO A 117 0.14 -3.97 -8.01
C PRO A 117 1.04 -4.22 -9.21
N SER A 118 1.14 -3.23 -10.11
CA SER A 118 1.98 -3.30 -11.30
C SER A 118 2.40 -1.91 -11.74
N ASN A 119 3.66 -1.76 -12.15
CA ASN A 119 4.16 -0.53 -12.76
C ASN A 119 3.62 -0.29 -14.18
N ALA A 120 2.98 -1.30 -14.80
CA ALA A 120 2.30 -1.19 -16.08
C ALA A 120 0.83 -0.79 -15.96
N ASP A 121 0.27 -0.80 -14.74
CA ASP A 121 -1.12 -0.40 -14.50
C ASP A 121 -1.30 1.13 -14.62
N VAL A 122 -2.50 1.54 -15.01
CA VAL A 122 -2.88 2.95 -14.95
C VAL A 122 -2.98 3.40 -13.48
N VAL A 123 -2.05 4.27 -13.07
CA VAL A 123 -2.03 4.87 -11.73
C VAL A 123 -3.33 5.63 -11.49
N PRO A 124 -4.04 5.39 -10.36
CA PRO A 124 -5.21 6.17 -10.00
C PRO A 124 -4.93 7.68 -9.93
N SER A 125 -5.91 8.49 -10.33
CA SER A 125 -5.84 9.94 -10.36
C SER A 125 -6.96 10.56 -9.51
N PRO A 126 -6.66 11.50 -8.59
CA PRO A 126 -5.34 12.01 -8.27
C PRO A 126 -4.42 10.99 -7.58
N THR A 127 -3.12 11.06 -7.87
CA THR A 127 -2.12 10.15 -7.31
C THR A 127 -1.76 10.54 -5.87
N VAL A 128 -1.74 9.56 -4.97
CA VAL A 128 -1.18 9.68 -3.63
C VAL A 128 0.34 9.76 -3.76
N VAL A 129 0.91 10.90 -3.39
CA VAL A 129 2.36 11.13 -3.42
C VAL A 129 2.91 11.30 -2.01
N VAL A 130 4.11 10.76 -1.80
CA VAL A 130 4.86 10.80 -0.54
C VAL A 130 6.26 11.37 -0.78
N PRO A 131 6.95 11.89 0.25
CA PRO A 131 8.33 12.36 0.10
C PRO A 131 9.26 11.26 -0.45
N SER A 132 10.14 11.64 -1.38
CA SER A 132 11.12 10.74 -1.96
C SER A 132 12.04 10.13 -0.89
N PRO A 133 12.32 8.81 -0.92
CA PRO A 133 13.27 8.17 -0.01
C PRO A 133 14.69 8.72 -0.13
N ALA A 134 15.06 9.27 -1.29
CA ALA A 134 16.37 9.89 -1.51
C ALA A 134 16.57 11.17 -0.66
N GLY A 135 15.49 11.75 -0.13
CA GLY A 135 15.51 12.98 0.65
C GLY A 135 15.82 14.23 -0.17
N GLY A 136 16.07 15.34 0.53
CA GLY A 136 16.45 16.63 -0.06
C GLY A 136 15.34 17.33 -0.85
N ILE A 137 15.73 18.08 -1.88
CA ILE A 137 14.84 18.82 -2.79
C ILE A 137 14.18 17.93 -3.87
N THR A 138 14.30 16.60 -3.72
CA THR A 138 13.73 15.65 -4.67
C THR A 138 12.21 15.73 -4.65
N PRO A 139 11.53 15.83 -5.81
CA PRO A 139 10.07 15.88 -5.85
C PRO A 139 9.40 14.69 -5.14
N PRO A 140 8.20 14.86 -4.59
CA PRO A 140 7.38 13.75 -4.10
C PRO A 140 7.17 12.69 -5.18
N VAL A 141 7.10 11.43 -4.75
CA VAL A 141 6.95 10.27 -5.63
C VAL A 141 5.62 9.57 -5.35
N SER A 142 5.10 8.84 -6.33
CA SER A 142 3.93 7.99 -6.15
C SER A 142 4.21 6.89 -5.13
N ILE A 143 3.20 6.46 -4.38
CA ILE A 143 3.30 5.25 -3.54
C ILE A 143 3.63 3.99 -4.35
N TYR A 144 3.32 3.97 -5.65
CA TYR A 144 3.64 2.84 -6.53
C TYR A 144 5.10 2.84 -7.01
N SER A 145 5.86 3.91 -6.76
CA SER A 145 7.30 3.92 -7.04
C SER A 145 8.09 2.97 -6.15
N PHE A 146 7.44 2.38 -5.13
CA PHE A 146 7.98 1.37 -4.23
C PHE A 146 7.67 -0.06 -4.68
N GLU A 147 6.96 -0.28 -5.80
CA GLU A 147 6.57 -1.60 -6.34
C GLU A 147 7.25 -1.83 -7.71
N ALA A 148 8.56 -1.58 -7.78
CA ALA A 148 9.33 -1.53 -9.01
C ALA A 148 10.68 -2.27 -8.94
N ASN A 149 10.97 -2.96 -7.84
CA ASN A 149 12.21 -3.69 -7.65
C ASN A 149 12.17 -5.02 -8.41
N GLU A 150 13.13 -5.19 -9.31
CA GLU A 150 13.30 -6.38 -10.14
C GLU A 150 14.35 -7.35 -9.57
N VAL A 151 14.95 -6.99 -8.42
CA VAL A 151 16.03 -7.72 -7.78
C VAL A 151 15.56 -8.30 -6.45
N GLN A 152 15.64 -9.62 -6.33
CA GLN A 152 15.48 -10.32 -5.06
C GLN A 152 16.85 -10.69 -4.51
N LEU A 153 17.10 -10.43 -3.23
CA LEU A 153 18.33 -10.80 -2.55
C LEU A 153 18.15 -12.13 -1.80
N VAL A 154 19.10 -13.04 -1.96
CA VAL A 154 19.25 -14.28 -1.17
C VAL A 154 20.08 -14.01 0.09
N SER A 155 21.02 -13.07 -0.01
CA SER A 155 21.80 -12.52 1.11
C SER A 155 22.12 -11.05 0.84
N ALA A 156 22.71 -10.35 1.80
CA ALA A 156 23.04 -8.92 1.68
C ALA A 156 23.86 -8.54 0.43
N THR A 157 24.59 -9.50 -0.16
CA THR A 157 25.46 -9.27 -1.33
C THR A 157 25.11 -10.16 -2.53
N MET A 158 24.14 -11.07 -2.40
CA MET A 158 23.83 -12.04 -3.45
C MET A 158 22.40 -11.88 -3.93
N ALA A 159 22.25 -11.48 -5.19
CA ALA A 159 20.96 -11.44 -5.88
C ALA A 159 20.60 -12.81 -6.47
N VAL A 160 19.30 -13.09 -6.55
CA VAL A 160 18.78 -14.19 -7.37
C VAL A 160 19.10 -13.88 -8.84
N PRO A 161 19.81 -14.76 -9.57
CA PRO A 161 20.27 -14.48 -10.92
C PRO A 161 19.14 -14.75 -11.95
N PHE A 162 18.00 -14.05 -11.81
CA PHE A 162 16.81 -14.28 -12.64
C PHE A 162 17.13 -14.30 -14.15
N LEU A 163 17.91 -13.33 -14.65
CA LEU A 163 18.26 -13.24 -16.07
C LEU A 163 19.18 -14.37 -16.57
N ALA A 164 19.92 -15.03 -15.68
CA ALA A 164 20.74 -16.18 -16.04
C ALA A 164 19.92 -17.48 -16.08
N VAL A 165 18.81 -17.55 -15.33
CA VAL A 165 17.97 -18.75 -15.20
C VAL A 165 16.75 -18.70 -16.12
N LEU A 166 16.14 -17.53 -16.29
CA LEU A 166 14.93 -17.29 -17.08
C LEU A 166 15.34 -16.85 -18.49
N THR A 167 15.71 -17.82 -19.33
CA THR A 167 16.20 -17.59 -20.71
C THR A 167 15.42 -18.42 -21.73
N GLY A 168 15.53 -18.07 -23.01
CA GLY A 168 14.86 -18.80 -24.09
C GLY A 168 13.34 -18.80 -23.92
N ALA A 169 12.72 -19.99 -23.88
CA ALA A 169 11.28 -20.14 -23.75
C ALA A 169 10.71 -19.73 -22.37
N THR A 170 11.56 -19.53 -21.36
CA THR A 170 11.17 -19.11 -20.00
C THR A 170 11.56 -17.66 -19.70
N ALA A 171 12.04 -16.91 -20.70
CA ALA A 171 12.37 -15.50 -20.52
C ALA A 171 11.14 -14.69 -20.10
N VAL A 172 11.31 -13.84 -19.09
CA VAL A 172 10.27 -12.96 -18.56
C VAL A 172 10.68 -11.49 -18.72
N GLN A 173 9.68 -10.61 -18.82
CA GLN A 173 9.93 -9.17 -18.81
C GLN A 173 10.22 -8.70 -17.39
N PHE A 174 11.00 -7.63 -17.26
CA PHE A 174 11.34 -7.01 -15.99
C PHE A 174 10.12 -6.66 -15.12
N VAL A 175 9.05 -6.14 -15.73
CA VAL A 175 7.76 -5.91 -15.06
C VAL A 175 7.19 -7.16 -14.39
N ALA A 176 7.39 -8.34 -14.97
CA ALA A 176 6.91 -9.59 -14.37
C ALA A 176 7.75 -10.00 -13.15
N LEU A 177 9.01 -9.56 -13.05
CA LEU A 177 9.85 -9.78 -11.87
C LEU A 177 9.40 -8.89 -10.72
N SER A 178 9.15 -7.60 -10.96
CA SER A 178 8.62 -6.71 -9.92
C SER A 178 7.23 -7.14 -9.47
N GLU A 179 6.38 -7.63 -10.38
CA GLU A 179 5.04 -8.14 -10.03
C GLU A 179 5.03 -9.48 -9.29
N ALA A 180 6.16 -10.18 -9.21
CA ALA A 180 6.25 -11.47 -8.53
C ALA A 180 6.35 -11.32 -7.00
N PHE A 181 6.64 -10.13 -6.50
CA PHE A 181 6.87 -9.86 -5.09
C PHE A 181 6.18 -8.56 -4.68
N ASP A 182 5.46 -8.60 -3.56
CA ASP A 182 5.01 -7.36 -2.92
C ASP A 182 6.21 -6.67 -2.24
N GLU A 183 6.23 -5.34 -2.25
CA GLU A 183 7.30 -4.55 -1.64
C GLU A 183 6.84 -3.74 -0.42
N PRO A 184 7.70 -3.56 0.61
CA PRO A 184 7.35 -2.81 1.79
C PRO A 184 7.34 -1.30 1.52
N LEU A 185 6.31 -0.60 2.00
CA LEU A 185 6.34 0.87 2.07
C LEU A 185 7.10 1.31 3.33
N PRO A 186 8.19 2.08 3.23
CA PRO A 186 8.98 2.43 4.41
C PRO A 186 8.21 3.32 5.39
N THR A 187 8.52 3.21 6.68
CA THR A 187 7.79 3.88 7.77
C THR A 187 7.68 5.40 7.61
N ALA A 188 8.73 6.06 7.09
CA ALA A 188 8.70 7.51 6.87
C ALA A 188 7.63 7.91 5.84
N GLN A 189 7.52 7.16 4.75
CA GLN A 189 6.52 7.36 3.70
C GLN A 189 5.12 6.97 4.17
N ALA A 190 5.00 5.89 4.93
CA ALA A 190 3.73 5.49 5.55
C ALA A 190 3.16 6.61 6.45
N ASN A 191 4.02 7.22 7.29
CA ASN A 191 3.63 8.34 8.15
C ASN A 191 3.28 9.58 7.32
N ALA A 192 4.03 9.86 6.25
CA ALA A 192 3.73 10.97 5.35
C ALA A 192 2.39 10.78 4.64
N LEU A 193 2.08 9.56 4.16
CA LEU A 193 0.78 9.21 3.59
C LEU A 193 -0.33 9.44 4.60
N LEU A 194 -0.18 8.95 5.83
CA LEU A 194 -1.16 9.14 6.90
C LEU A 194 -1.45 10.64 7.15
N SER A 195 -0.40 11.47 7.13
CA SER A 195 -0.51 12.93 7.34
C SER A 195 -1.26 13.67 6.23
N ILE A 196 -1.50 13.04 5.07
CA ILE A 196 -2.34 13.61 4.02
C ILE A 196 -3.79 13.71 4.50
N PHE A 197 -4.24 12.75 5.32
CA PHE A 197 -5.63 12.61 5.73
C PHE A 197 -5.87 12.95 7.21
N GLY A 198 -4.80 13.09 8.00
CA GLY A 198 -4.85 13.39 9.44
C GLY A 198 -5.05 14.87 9.79
#